data_AF-A0A1C6BW75-F1
#
_entry.id   AF-A0A1C6BW75-F1
#
_cell.length_a   1.000
_cell.length_b   1.000
_cell.length_c   1.000
_cell.angle_alpha   90.00
_cell.angle_beta   90.00
_cell.angle_gamma   90.00
#
_symmetry.space_group_name_H-M   'P 1'
#
loop_
_entity.id
_entity.type
_entity.pdbx_description
1 polymer ?
#
loop_
_entity_poly.entity_id
_entity_poly.type
_entity_poly.pdbx_seq_one_letter_code
_entity_poly.pdbx_strand_id
1 'polypeptide(L)'
;MDKEAIRQYKKETYELYKRLHLCTACHQQDAYTLNGRALCFECGEKNNARIKDRYKNNADVRAKEKEYRQQLREKYKENKLCTRCGKPLEFDTTKKSCKRCLAKMRQRASEYRMKKGIMPRVLFDGTERCVICGKQEIVKGYKMCNKHLPIFQKTMLKNRKQINNYFIKANRAFWEAKNATN
;
A
#
# COMPACT_ATOMS: atom_id res chain seq x y z
N MET A 1 16.05 45.67 -14.54
CA MET A 1 14.74 45.04 -14.81
C MET A 1 14.20 44.45 -13.52
N ASP A 2 12.94 44.73 -13.21
CA ASP A 2 12.25 44.18 -12.06
C ASP A 2 12.12 42.63 -12.17
N LYS A 3 12.20 41.92 -11.05
CA LYS A 3 12.14 40.45 -10.98
C LYS A 3 10.80 39.92 -11.50
N GLU A 4 9.73 40.67 -11.30
CA GLU A 4 8.40 40.31 -11.78
C GLU A 4 8.30 40.44 -13.29
N ALA A 5 8.84 41.51 -13.87
CA ALA A 5 8.91 41.70 -15.32
C ALA A 5 9.70 40.58 -16.02
N ILE A 6 10.83 40.15 -15.43
CA ILE A 6 11.63 39.02 -15.95
C ILE A 6 10.82 37.71 -15.90
N ARG A 7 10.07 37.49 -14.83
CA ARG A 7 9.24 36.28 -14.66
C ARG A 7 8.11 36.26 -15.70
N GLN A 8 7.45 37.39 -15.90
CA GLN A 8 6.36 37.53 -16.86
C GLN A 8 6.86 37.32 -18.30
N TYR A 9 7.97 37.96 -18.68
CA TYR A 9 8.61 37.76 -19.98
C TYR A 9 8.97 36.28 -20.24
N LYS A 10 9.53 35.57 -19.26
CA LYS A 10 9.84 34.13 -19.39
C LYS A 10 8.59 33.27 -19.59
N LYS A 11 7.47 33.65 -18.97
CA LYS A 11 6.20 32.95 -19.11
C LYS A 11 5.61 33.16 -20.52
N GLU A 12 5.62 34.40 -20.99
CA GLU A 12 5.10 34.76 -22.32
C GLU A 12 5.89 34.12 -23.45
N THR A 13 7.23 34.13 -23.34
CA THR A 13 8.11 33.46 -24.30
C THR A 13 7.90 31.95 -24.31
N TYR A 14 7.75 31.31 -23.15
CA TYR A 14 7.43 29.88 -23.06
C TYR A 14 6.12 29.53 -23.78
N GLU A 15 5.05 30.29 -23.52
CA GLU A 15 3.74 30.06 -24.16
C GLU A 15 3.76 30.37 -25.66
N LEU A 16 4.58 31.34 -26.10
CA LEU A 16 4.79 31.62 -27.52
C LEU A 16 5.42 30.42 -28.23
N TYR A 17 6.55 29.91 -27.72
CA TYR A 17 7.22 28.76 -28.35
C TYR A 17 6.34 27.50 -28.34
N LYS A 18 5.59 27.27 -27.26
CA LYS A 18 4.64 26.16 -27.18
C LYS A 18 3.51 26.25 -28.21
N ARG A 19 2.97 27.46 -28.44
CA ARG A 19 1.96 27.73 -29.48
C ARG A 19 2.54 27.58 -30.89
N LEU A 20 3.78 28.01 -31.10
CA LEU A 20 4.52 27.84 -32.34
C LEU A 20 5.08 26.42 -32.53
N HIS A 21 4.78 25.51 -31.61
CA HIS A 21 5.22 24.11 -31.66
C HIS A 21 6.74 23.90 -31.63
N LEU A 22 7.49 24.91 -31.20
CA LEU A 22 8.94 24.86 -31.06
C LEU A 22 9.35 24.32 -29.68
N CYS A 23 10.47 23.61 -29.63
CA CYS A 23 11.08 23.19 -28.38
C CYS A 23 11.41 24.41 -27.50
N THR A 24 10.85 24.47 -26.28
CA THR A 24 11.03 25.62 -25.36
C THR A 24 12.42 25.71 -24.73
N ALA A 25 13.36 24.84 -25.12
CA ALA A 25 14.73 24.83 -24.61
C ALA A 25 15.76 25.21 -25.68
N CYS A 26 15.69 24.60 -26.87
CA CYS A 26 16.61 24.90 -27.97
C CYS A 26 16.03 25.84 -29.03
N HIS A 27 14.71 26.02 -29.07
CA HIS A 27 13.97 26.83 -30.04
C HIS A 27 14.15 26.45 -31.52
N GLN A 28 14.88 25.36 -31.82
CA GLN A 28 15.29 24.98 -33.17
C GLN A 28 14.45 23.86 -33.79
N GLN A 29 13.96 22.93 -32.97
CA GLN A 29 13.27 21.73 -33.44
C GLN A 29 11.78 21.79 -33.10
N ASP A 30 10.96 21.33 -34.04
CA ASP A 30 9.52 21.19 -33.87
C ASP A 30 9.20 20.06 -32.87
N ALA A 31 8.65 20.44 -31.72
CA ALA A 31 8.27 19.53 -30.64
C ALA A 31 6.87 18.89 -30.87
N TYR A 32 6.11 19.36 -31.87
CA TYR A 32 4.80 18.83 -32.25
C TYR A 32 4.88 17.51 -33.01
N THR A 33 5.95 17.29 -33.76
CA THR A 33 6.30 15.98 -34.36
C THR A 33 6.42 14.85 -33.33
N LEU A 34 6.52 15.19 -32.04
CA LEU A 34 6.56 14.26 -30.89
C LEU A 34 5.25 14.27 -30.06
N ASN A 35 4.11 14.50 -30.70
CA ASN A 35 2.76 14.52 -30.11
C ASN A 35 2.50 15.72 -29.18
N GLY A 36 2.85 16.94 -29.61
CA GLY A 36 2.52 18.17 -28.88
C GLY A 36 3.30 18.34 -27.55
N ARG A 37 4.55 17.86 -27.49
CA ARG A 37 5.41 18.06 -26.32
C ARG A 37 5.98 19.48 -26.29
N ALA A 38 6.41 19.93 -25.12
CA ALA A 38 7.09 21.23 -24.96
C ALA A 38 8.59 21.18 -25.30
N LEU A 39 9.19 19.99 -25.33
CA LEU A 39 10.60 19.77 -25.60
C LEU A 39 10.76 18.78 -26.75
N CYS A 40 11.79 18.99 -27.58
CA CYS A 40 12.22 17.98 -28.54
C CYS A 40 12.77 16.73 -27.81
N PHE A 41 12.98 15.65 -28.57
CA PHE A 41 13.43 14.37 -28.03
C PHE A 41 14.72 14.50 -27.21
N GLU A 42 15.76 15.10 -27.78
CA GLU A 42 17.07 15.26 -27.14
C GLU A 42 17.02 16.13 -25.88
N CYS A 43 16.34 17.28 -25.94
CA CYS A 43 16.18 18.15 -24.78
C CYS A 43 15.33 17.47 -23.70
N GLY A 44 14.34 16.66 -24.09
CA GLY A 44 13.55 15.83 -23.19
C GLY A 44 14.41 14.79 -22.46
N GLU A 45 15.25 14.05 -23.19
CA GLU A 45 16.16 13.07 -22.59
C GLU A 45 17.17 13.70 -21.64
N LYS A 46 17.83 14.80 -22.07
CA LYS A 46 18.76 15.56 -21.20
C LYS A 46 18.07 16.07 -19.94
N ASN A 47 16.85 16.58 -20.07
CA ASN A 47 16.07 17.04 -18.92
C ASN A 47 15.70 15.88 -17.98
N ASN A 48 15.26 14.74 -18.53
CA ASN A 48 14.94 13.54 -17.75
C ASN A 48 16.16 13.00 -17.01
N ALA A 49 17.33 12.96 -17.67
CA ALA A 49 18.59 12.56 -17.07
C ALA A 49 18.96 13.49 -15.90
N ARG A 50 18.90 14.81 -16.10
CA ARG A 50 19.15 15.81 -15.05
C ARG A 50 18.19 15.67 -13.86
N ILE A 51 16.90 15.43 -14.12
CA ILE A 51 15.91 15.22 -13.06
C ILE A 51 16.25 13.93 -12.28
N LYS A 52 16.51 12.83 -12.98
CA LYS A 52 16.86 11.54 -12.37
C LYS A 52 18.13 11.66 -11.52
N ASP A 53 19.14 12.35 -12.02
CA ASP A 53 20.39 12.62 -11.31
C ASP A 53 20.15 13.43 -10.04
N ARG A 54 19.39 14.53 -10.14
CA ARG A 54 18.99 15.34 -8.99
C ARG A 54 18.31 14.50 -7.90
N TYR A 55 17.37 13.62 -8.25
CA TYR A 55 16.69 12.77 -7.27
C TYR A 55 17.60 11.67 -6.70
N LYS A 56 18.56 11.16 -7.47
CA LYS A 56 19.45 10.07 -7.04
C LYS A 56 20.55 10.59 -6.11
N ASN A 57 21.20 11.69 -6.48
CA ASN A 57 22.42 12.16 -5.84
C ASN A 57 22.16 13.23 -4.77
N ASN A 58 21.05 13.96 -4.85
CA ASN A 58 20.75 15.00 -3.87
C ASN A 58 19.94 14.43 -2.68
N ALA A 59 20.58 14.32 -1.52
CA ALA A 59 19.95 13.85 -0.29
C ALA A 59 18.83 14.78 0.19
N ASP A 60 19.01 16.10 0.07
CA ASP A 60 18.04 17.10 0.55
C ASP A 60 16.75 17.04 -0.26
N VAL A 61 16.84 16.82 -1.57
CA VAL A 61 15.67 16.64 -2.43
C VAL A 61 14.88 15.40 -2.01
N ARG A 62 15.57 14.31 -1.65
CA ARG A 62 14.93 13.08 -1.16
C ARG A 62 14.29 13.27 0.22
N ALA A 63 14.95 14.02 1.11
CA ALA A 63 14.42 14.35 2.42
C ALA A 63 13.13 15.19 2.31
N LYS A 64 13.16 16.28 1.53
CA LYS A 64 11.99 17.14 1.27
C LYS A 64 10.84 16.37 0.63
N GLU A 65 11.12 15.48 -0.32
CA GLU A 65 10.09 14.63 -0.95
C GLU A 65 9.47 13.66 0.07
N LYS A 66 10.28 13.10 0.99
CA LYS A 66 9.80 12.21 2.05
C LYS A 66 8.88 12.96 3.02
N GLU A 67 9.28 14.17 3.44
CA GLU A 67 8.49 15.06 4.28
C GLU A 67 7.17 15.45 3.62
N TYR A 68 7.22 15.89 2.36
CA TYR A 68 6.03 16.22 1.58
C TYR A 68 5.05 15.04 1.51
N ARG A 69 5.55 13.83 1.23
CA ARG A 69 4.71 12.61 1.21
C ARG A 69 4.16 12.26 2.59
N GLN A 70 4.86 12.59 3.66
CA GLN A 70 4.36 12.40 5.02
C GLN A 70 3.22 13.36 5.31
N GLN A 71 3.40 14.65 5.07
CA GLN A 71 2.36 15.67 5.22
C GLN A 71 1.13 15.34 4.37
N LEU A 72 1.32 14.89 3.13
CA LEU A 72 0.22 14.48 2.26
C LEU A 72 -0.56 13.29 2.83
N ARG A 73 0.12 12.32 3.46
CA ARG A 73 -0.53 11.19 4.12
C ARG A 73 -1.30 11.62 5.36
N GLU A 74 -0.82 12.60 6.11
CA GLU A 74 -1.51 13.17 7.27
C GLU A 74 -2.78 13.89 6.83
N LYS A 75 -2.68 14.77 5.83
CA LYS A 75 -3.85 15.42 5.19
C LYS A 75 -4.88 14.41 4.69
N TYR A 76 -4.43 13.30 4.09
CA TYR A 76 -5.36 12.25 3.66
C TYR A 76 -6.07 11.57 4.83
N LYS A 77 -5.40 11.36 5.97
CA LYS A 77 -6.05 10.77 7.15
C LYS A 77 -7.09 11.72 7.74
N GLU A 78 -6.74 12.99 7.90
CA GLU A 78 -7.64 14.02 8.43
C GLU A 78 -8.92 14.14 7.59
N ASN A 79 -8.77 14.13 6.27
CA ASN A 79 -9.89 14.24 5.34
C ASN A 79 -10.60 12.90 5.04
N LYS A 80 -10.34 11.84 5.83
CA LYS A 80 -10.89 10.48 5.62
C LYS A 80 -10.72 9.98 4.17
N LEU A 81 -9.57 10.26 3.59
CA LEU A 81 -9.16 9.82 2.25
C LEU A 81 -8.21 8.62 2.34
N CYS A 82 -8.19 7.82 1.28
CA CYS A 82 -7.25 6.73 1.15
C CYS A 82 -5.82 7.26 1.06
N THR A 83 -4.96 6.90 2.01
CA THR A 83 -3.53 7.29 2.08
C THR A 83 -2.67 6.88 0.87
N ARG A 84 -3.23 6.13 -0.09
CA ARG A 84 -2.54 5.59 -1.27
C ARG A 84 -3.00 6.22 -2.57
N CYS A 85 -4.29 6.50 -2.71
CA CYS A 85 -4.86 7.01 -3.97
C CYS A 85 -5.64 8.32 -3.82
N GLY A 86 -5.78 8.85 -2.60
CA GLY A 86 -6.50 10.09 -2.32
C GLY A 86 -8.03 10.00 -2.48
N LYS A 87 -8.59 8.85 -2.87
CA LYS A 87 -10.05 8.68 -2.96
C LYS A 87 -10.71 8.66 -1.60
N PRO A 88 -11.95 9.18 -1.45
CA PRO A 88 -12.72 9.08 -0.21
C PRO A 88 -12.82 7.63 0.28
N LEU A 89 -12.71 7.46 1.59
CA LEU A 89 -13.02 6.20 2.25
C LEU A 89 -14.52 6.10 2.50
N GLU A 90 -15.02 4.87 2.59
CA GLU A 90 -16.38 4.63 3.06
C GLU A 90 -16.52 5.17 4.49
N PHE A 91 -17.67 5.80 4.77
CA PHE A 91 -18.00 6.37 6.08
C PHE A 91 -17.83 5.30 7.18
N ASP A 92 -17.28 5.72 8.34
CA ASP A 92 -17.00 4.88 9.51
C ASP A 92 -15.98 3.74 9.38
N THR A 93 -15.12 3.77 8.36
CA THR A 93 -14.02 2.81 8.31
C THR A 93 -12.82 3.26 9.15
N THR A 94 -12.38 2.42 10.10
CA THR A 94 -11.09 2.56 10.81
C THR A 94 -9.87 2.29 9.90
N LYS A 95 -10.12 2.03 8.61
CA LYS A 95 -9.12 1.60 7.63
C LYS A 95 -8.45 2.81 6.98
N LYS A 96 -7.12 2.76 6.83
CA LYS A 96 -6.32 3.84 6.23
C LYS A 96 -6.27 3.80 4.68
N SER A 97 -6.93 2.81 4.06
CA SER A 97 -6.85 2.55 2.62
C SER A 97 -8.16 1.99 2.07
N CYS A 98 -8.51 2.37 0.84
CA CYS A 98 -9.72 1.87 0.19
C CYS A 98 -9.62 0.38 -0.16
N LYS A 99 -10.76 -0.29 -0.34
CA LYS A 99 -10.86 -1.72 -0.67
C LYS A 99 -9.98 -2.09 -1.88
N ARG A 100 -9.99 -1.26 -2.93
CA ARG A 100 -9.17 -1.47 -4.14
C ARG A 100 -7.67 -1.45 -3.85
N CYS A 101 -7.19 -0.46 -3.10
CA CYS A 101 -5.78 -0.37 -2.74
C CYS A 101 -5.35 -1.51 -1.81
N LEU A 102 -6.22 -1.93 -0.89
CA LEU A 102 -5.98 -3.08 -0.03
C LEU A 102 -5.90 -4.39 -0.84
N ALA A 103 -6.80 -4.62 -1.79
CA ALA A 103 -6.78 -5.79 -2.66
C ALA A 103 -5.47 -5.85 -3.48
N LYS A 104 -5.09 -4.73 -4.11
CA LYS A 104 -3.83 -4.64 -4.88
C LYS A 104 -2.60 -4.91 -4.01
N MET A 105 -2.60 -4.47 -2.75
CA MET A 105 -1.53 -4.76 -1.81
C MET A 105 -1.46 -6.24 -1.41
N ARG A 106 -2.62 -6.86 -1.16
CA ARG A 106 -2.69 -8.30 -0.86
C ARG A 106 -2.18 -9.14 -2.02
N GLN A 107 -2.55 -8.78 -3.25
CA GLN A 107 -2.05 -9.43 -4.46
C GLN A 107 -0.53 -9.33 -4.57
N ARG A 108 0.03 -8.11 -4.50
CA ARG A 108 1.49 -7.90 -4.55
C ARG A 108 2.24 -8.66 -3.46
N ALA A 109 1.69 -8.72 -2.24
CA ALA A 109 2.27 -9.49 -1.15
C ALA A 109 2.19 -11.00 -1.40
N SER A 110 1.17 -11.49 -2.11
CA SER A 110 1.08 -12.87 -2.56
C SER A 110 2.13 -13.18 -3.63
N GLU A 111 2.21 -12.36 -4.67
CA GLU A 111 3.20 -12.49 -5.75
C GLU A 111 4.64 -12.45 -5.21
N TYR A 112 4.93 -11.54 -4.27
CA TYR A 112 6.22 -11.46 -3.61
C TYR A 112 6.57 -12.76 -2.85
N ARG A 113 5.60 -13.32 -2.12
CA ARG A 113 5.77 -14.59 -1.40
C ARG A 113 6.03 -15.73 -2.36
N MET A 114 5.28 -15.83 -3.45
CA MET A 114 5.49 -16.83 -4.51
C MET A 114 6.89 -16.71 -5.12
N LYS A 115 7.34 -15.49 -5.47
CA LYS A 115 8.70 -15.26 -6.00
C LYS A 115 9.81 -15.66 -5.02
N LYS A 116 9.53 -15.63 -3.71
CA LYS A 116 10.47 -16.05 -2.66
C LYS A 116 10.36 -17.55 -2.33
N GLY A 117 9.55 -18.31 -3.07
CA GLY A 117 9.31 -19.73 -2.78
C GLY A 117 8.51 -19.96 -1.50
N ILE A 118 7.88 -18.92 -0.94
CA ILE A 118 7.03 -19.05 0.24
C ILE A 118 5.70 -19.60 -0.21
N MET A 119 5.40 -20.80 0.25
CA MET A 119 4.19 -21.53 -0.10
C MET A 119 2.92 -20.77 0.33
N PRO A 120 1.90 -20.68 -0.55
CA PRO A 120 0.61 -20.10 -0.19
C PRO A 120 -0.07 -20.88 0.95
N ARG A 121 -0.63 -20.15 1.92
CA ARG A 121 -1.29 -20.74 3.09
C ARG A 121 -2.52 -21.61 2.73
N VAL A 122 -3.11 -21.40 1.56
CA VAL A 122 -4.20 -22.24 1.02
C VAL A 122 -3.77 -23.70 0.79
N LEU A 123 -2.46 -23.95 0.65
CA LEU A 123 -1.90 -25.29 0.53
C LEU A 123 -1.56 -25.92 1.89
N PHE A 124 -1.83 -25.23 3.01
CA PHE A 124 -1.60 -25.77 4.35
C PHE A 124 -2.87 -26.51 4.77
N ASP A 125 -3.02 -27.71 4.25
CA ASP A 125 -4.15 -28.62 4.41
C ASP A 125 -4.39 -29.08 5.87
N GLY A 126 -3.34 -29.15 6.69
CA GLY A 126 -3.42 -29.69 8.04
C GLY A 126 -3.46 -31.21 8.09
N THR A 127 -3.29 -31.88 6.95
CA THR A 127 -3.26 -33.35 6.83
C THR A 127 -1.87 -33.84 6.45
N GLU A 128 -1.23 -33.20 5.48
CA GLU A 128 0.16 -33.44 5.11
C GLU A 128 1.08 -32.34 5.62
N ARG A 129 0.57 -31.13 5.87
CA ARG A 129 1.36 -29.95 6.26
C ARG A 129 0.76 -29.20 7.44
N CYS A 130 1.63 -28.74 8.33
CA CYS A 130 1.23 -27.93 9.48
C CYS A 130 0.47 -26.66 9.05
N VAL A 131 -0.71 -26.41 9.62
CA VAL A 131 -1.57 -25.24 9.30
C VAL A 131 -0.98 -23.87 9.66
N ILE A 132 0.10 -23.85 10.45
CA ILE A 132 0.81 -22.63 10.84
C ILE A 132 2.01 -22.36 9.92
N CYS A 133 2.89 -23.35 9.74
CA CYS A 133 4.17 -23.14 9.06
C CYS A 133 4.33 -23.88 7.73
N GLY A 134 3.39 -24.73 7.33
CA GLY A 134 3.40 -25.45 6.05
C GLY A 134 4.41 -26.60 5.93
N LYS A 135 5.11 -26.96 7.02
CA LYS A 135 6.06 -28.09 7.04
C LYS A 135 5.34 -29.43 7.13
N GLN A 136 5.92 -30.47 6.53
CA GLN A 136 5.33 -31.82 6.44
C GLN A 136 5.33 -32.64 7.73
N GLU A 137 6.06 -32.19 8.76
CA GLU A 137 6.20 -32.91 10.04
C GLU A 137 4.94 -32.78 10.90
N ILE A 138 3.82 -33.37 10.51
CA ILE A 138 2.59 -33.36 11.32
C ILE A 138 2.65 -34.41 12.44
N VAL A 139 2.13 -34.04 13.62
CA VAL A 139 1.88 -34.99 14.71
C VAL A 139 0.59 -35.76 14.42
N LYS A 140 0.65 -37.10 14.46
CA LYS A 140 -0.50 -37.98 14.23
C LYS A 140 -1.70 -37.55 15.11
N GLY A 141 -2.86 -37.36 14.49
CA GLY A 141 -4.09 -36.90 15.16
C GLY A 141 -4.23 -35.38 15.31
N TYR A 142 -3.23 -34.60 14.90
CA TYR A 142 -3.26 -33.13 14.96
C TYR A 142 -3.01 -32.51 13.59
N LYS A 143 -3.36 -31.23 13.42
CA LYS A 143 -3.13 -30.46 12.18
C LYS A 143 -1.83 -29.65 12.19
N MET A 144 -0.94 -29.95 13.13
CA MET A 144 0.20 -29.09 13.49
C MET A 144 1.47 -29.92 13.62
N CYS A 145 2.62 -29.28 13.46
CA CYS A 145 3.91 -29.92 13.70
C CYS A 145 4.32 -29.91 15.17
N ASN A 146 5.32 -30.74 15.50
CA ASN A 146 5.91 -30.87 16.84
C ASN A 146 6.32 -29.52 17.47
N LYS A 147 6.66 -28.51 16.65
CA LYS A 147 7.02 -27.17 17.16
C LYS A 147 5.80 -26.34 17.55
N HIS A 148 4.71 -26.42 16.80
CA HIS A 148 3.54 -25.56 16.99
C HIS A 148 2.48 -26.17 17.90
N LEU A 149 2.43 -27.52 18.00
CA LEU A 149 1.48 -28.21 18.87
C LEU A 149 1.63 -27.81 20.37
N PRO A 150 2.83 -27.77 20.96
CA PRO A 150 2.99 -27.37 22.36
C PRO A 150 2.65 -25.90 22.62
N ILE A 151 2.92 -25.02 21.66
CA ILE A 151 2.55 -23.59 21.74
C ILE A 151 1.03 -23.47 21.78
N PHE A 152 0.34 -24.16 20.87
CA PHE A 152 -1.11 -24.19 20.82
C PHE A 152 -1.72 -24.72 22.12
N GLN A 153 -1.19 -25.83 22.65
CA GLN A 153 -1.63 -26.40 23.93
C GLN A 153 -1.45 -25.41 25.09
N LYS A 154 -0.30 -24.73 25.19
CA LYS A 154 -0.06 -23.69 26.22
C LYS A 154 -1.04 -22.53 26.09
N THR A 155 -1.29 -22.05 24.88
CA THR A 155 -2.26 -20.96 24.64
C THR A 155 -3.67 -21.40 25.00
N MET A 156 -4.06 -22.63 24.65
CA MET A 156 -5.37 -23.18 25.01
C MET A 156 -5.53 -23.31 26.53
N LEU A 157 -4.51 -23.77 27.26
CA LEU A 157 -4.53 -23.83 28.72
C LEU A 157 -4.65 -22.45 29.37
N LYS A 158 -3.95 -21.44 28.85
CA LYS A 158 -4.07 -20.04 29.31
C LYS A 158 -5.47 -19.48 29.06
N ASN A 159 -6.00 -19.67 27.84
CA ASN A 159 -7.33 -19.24 27.49
C ASN A 159 -8.38 -19.95 28.35
N ARG A 160 -8.17 -21.24 28.69
CA ARG A 160 -9.03 -22.00 29.60
C ARG A 160 -9.13 -21.39 31.00
N LYS A 161 -8.01 -20.87 31.52
CA LYS A 161 -7.96 -20.18 32.83
C LYS A 161 -8.60 -18.80 32.80
N GLN A 162 -8.66 -18.16 31.63
CA GLN A 162 -9.29 -16.85 31.42
C GLN A 162 -10.75 -16.94 30.95
N ILE A 163 -11.36 -18.12 31.04
CA ILE A 163 -12.77 -18.33 30.67
C ILE A 163 -13.68 -17.54 31.63
N ASN A 164 -14.00 -16.30 31.26
CA ASN A 164 -15.27 -15.66 31.60
C ASN A 164 -16.18 -15.92 30.39
N ASN A 165 -16.62 -17.18 30.23
CA ASN A 165 -17.35 -17.60 29.04
C ASN A 165 -18.77 -17.04 29.07
N TYR A 166 -18.93 -15.86 28.48
CA TYR A 166 -20.22 -15.33 28.04
C TYR A 166 -21.03 -16.42 27.31
N PHE A 167 -20.38 -17.25 26.49
CA PHE A 167 -21.03 -18.35 25.77
C PHE A 167 -21.58 -19.46 26.68
N ILE A 168 -20.87 -19.83 27.76
CA ILE A 168 -21.39 -20.81 28.74
C ILE A 168 -22.53 -20.20 29.56
N LYS A 169 -22.41 -18.92 29.95
CA LYS A 169 -23.48 -18.18 30.64
C LYS A 169 -24.74 -18.06 29.76
N ALA A 170 -24.58 -17.72 28.49
CA ALA A 170 -25.66 -17.64 27.52
C ALA A 170 -26.32 -19.00 27.25
N ASN A 171 -25.52 -20.07 27.10
CA ASN A 171 -26.06 -21.42 26.97
C ASN A 171 -26.84 -21.85 28.21
N ARG A 172 -26.32 -21.57 29.41
CA ARG A 172 -27.00 -21.91 30.66
C ARG A 172 -28.33 -21.18 30.81
N ALA A 173 -28.33 -19.86 30.58
CA ALA A 173 -29.54 -19.04 30.62
C ALA A 173 -30.59 -19.50 29.59
N PHE A 174 -30.16 -19.92 28.40
CA PHE A 174 -31.05 -20.48 27.38
C PHE A 174 -31.75 -21.76 27.86
N TRP A 175 -31.01 -22.71 28.46
CA TRP A 175 -31.59 -23.95 28.97
C TRP A 175 -32.45 -23.75 30.22
N GLU A 176 -32.08 -22.81 31.10
CA GLU A 176 -32.89 -22.43 32.27
C GLU A 176 -34.24 -21.80 31.85
N ALA A 177 -34.24 -20.90 30.86
CA ALA A 177 -35.47 -20.34 30.31
C ALA A 177 -36.37 -21.39 29.64
N LYS A 178 -35.77 -22.36 28.94
CA LYS A 178 -36.49 -23.47 28.32
C LYS A 178 -37.12 -24.42 29.34
N ASN A 179 -36.47 -24.61 30.49
CA ASN A 179 -37.00 -25.47 31.55
C ASN A 179 -38.05 -24.76 32.43
N ALA A 180 -38.05 -23.42 32.47
CA ALA A 180 -39.04 -22.62 33.20
C ALA A 180 -40.37 -22.42 32.45
N THR A 181 -40.44 -22.87 31.19
CA THR A 181 -41.62 -22.77 30.33
C THR A 181 -42.36 -24.11 30.13
N ASN A 182 -41.89 -25.16 30.81
CA ASN A 182 -42.60 -26.43 31.04
C ASN A 182 -43.03 -26.52 32.50
#